data_AF-A0A090QMT3-F1
#
_entry.id   AF-A0A090QMT3-F1
#
_cell.length_a   1.000
_cell.length_b   1.000
_cell.length_c   1.000
_cell.angle_alpha   90.00
_cell.angle_beta   90.00
_cell.angle_gamma   90.00
#
_symmetry.space_group_name_H-M   'P 1'
#
loop_
_entity.id
_entity.type
_entity.pdbx_description
1 polymer ?
#
loop_
_entity_poly.entity_id
_entity_poly.type
_entity_poly.pdbx_seq_one_letter_code
_entity_poly.pdbx_strand_id
1 'polypeptide(L)' 'MEKHQLAAHEICVAGDSANDTAMLTIPGINAILVANHYPEVAHLSDHQHVYTSAASHAEGVLEGLKYWQDVAINRSR' A
#
# COMPACT_ATOMS: atom_id res chain seq x y z
N MET A 1 -13.62 7.87 -1.91
CA MET A 1 -13.74 7.19 -3.22
C MET A 1 -14.86 7.83 -4.03
N GLU A 2 -16.12 7.70 -3.58
CA GLU A 2 -17.31 8.25 -4.25
C GLU A 2 -17.24 9.75 -4.57
N LYS A 3 -16.83 10.58 -3.60
CA LYS A 3 -16.71 12.04 -3.78
C LYS A 3 -15.88 12.43 -4.99
N HIS A 4 -14.81 11.68 -5.27
CA HIS A 4 -13.89 11.95 -6.37
C HIS A 4 -14.06 10.98 -7.54
N GLN A 5 -15.10 10.13 -7.52
CA GLN A 5 -15.38 9.13 -8.56
C GLN A 5 -14.18 8.21 -8.86
N LEU A 6 -13.39 7.90 -7.83
CA LEU A 6 -12.23 7.00 -7.94
C LEU A 6 -12.64 5.55 -7.67
N ALA A 7 -12.20 4.65 -8.55
CA ALA A 7 -12.29 3.20 -8.35
C ALA A 7 -11.17 2.70 -7.43
N ALA A 8 -11.36 1.51 -6.84
CA ALA A 8 -10.40 0.92 -5.89
C ALA A 8 -8.98 0.75 -6.47
N HIS A 9 -8.88 0.39 -7.76
CA HIS A 9 -7.60 0.18 -8.44
C HIS A 9 -6.85 1.49 -8.74
N GLU A 10 -7.51 2.65 -8.61
CA GLU A 10 -6.90 3.98 -8.77
C GLU A 10 -6.35 4.52 -7.45
N ILE A 11 -6.50 3.76 -6.36
CA ILE A 11 -6.12 4.17 -5.02
C ILE A 11 -4.96 3.31 -4.53
N CYS A 12 -4.03 3.98 -3.88
CA CYS A 12 -3.00 3.34 -3.09
C CYS A 12 -2.95 4.01 -1.71
N VAL A 13 -2.74 3.20 -0.67
CA VAL A 13 -2.63 3.67 0.72
C VAL A 13 -1.26 3.31 1.28
N ALA A 14 -0.77 4.10 2.22
CA ALA A 14 0.47 3.83 2.93
C ALA A 14 0.28 4.02 4.44
N GLY A 15 0.99 3.25 5.25
CA GLY A 15 0.91 3.32 6.70
C GLY A 15 2.08 2.63 7.39
N ASP A 16 2.21 2.88 8.69
CA ASP A 16 3.30 2.37 9.52
C ASP A 16 2.85 1.96 10.93
N SER A 17 1.62 2.27 11.35
CA SER A 17 1.15 1.99 12.71
C SER A 17 -0.29 1.44 12.78
N ALA A 18 -0.71 1.02 13.97
CA ALA A 18 -2.02 0.37 14.17
C ALA A 18 -3.21 1.21 13.68
N ASN A 19 -3.14 2.55 13.74
CA ASN A 19 -4.25 3.39 13.27
C ASN A 19 -4.45 3.31 11.74
N ASP A 20 -3.45 2.86 10.99
CA ASP A 20 -3.49 2.70 9.53
C ASP A 20 -4.07 1.35 9.11
N THR A 21 -4.20 0.40 10.04
CA THR A 21 -4.63 -0.99 9.76
C THR A 21 -5.94 -1.04 8.96
N ALA A 22 -6.89 -0.18 9.29
CA ALA A 22 -8.18 -0.13 8.61
C ALA A 22 -8.05 0.26 7.13
N MET A 23 -7.08 1.11 6.77
CA MET A 23 -6.78 1.46 5.38
C MET A 23 -5.96 0.37 4.70
N LEU A 24 -4.93 -0.17 5.36
CA LEU A 24 -4.03 -1.18 4.80
C LEU A 24 -4.71 -2.52 4.48
N THR A 25 -5.88 -2.77 5.09
CA THR A 25 -6.65 -4.00 4.93
C THR A 25 -7.89 -3.86 4.02
N ILE A 26 -8.09 -2.70 3.37
CA ILE A 26 -9.24 -2.51 2.46
C ILE A 26 -9.12 -3.46 1.26
N PRO A 27 -10.10 -4.35 1.04
CA PRO A 27 -10.05 -5.27 -0.09
C PRO A 27 -10.04 -4.55 -1.44
N GLY A 28 -9.16 -4.96 -2.34
CA GLY A 28 -9.07 -4.43 -3.70
C GLY A 28 -8.33 -3.10 -3.84
N ILE A 29 -7.77 -2.56 -2.75
CA ILE A 29 -6.89 -1.39 -2.77
C ILE A 29 -5.44 -1.85 -2.56
N ASN A 30 -4.52 -1.30 -3.34
CA ASN A 30 -3.09 -1.55 -3.17
C ASN A 30 -2.57 -0.81 -1.93
N ALA A 31 -1.80 -1.49 -1.10
CA ALA A 31 -1.27 -0.95 0.15
C ALA A 31 0.26 -0.97 0.17
N ILE A 32 0.83 -0.06 0.96
CA ILE A 32 2.28 0.09 1.18
C ILE A 32 2.52 0.12 2.69
N LEU A 33 3.30 -0.84 3.19
CA LEU A 33 3.81 -0.83 4.56
C LEU A 33 5.26 -0.33 4.52
N VAL A 34 5.53 0.86 5.07
CA VAL A 34 6.86 1.47 5.01
C VAL A 34 7.83 0.82 6.01
N ALA A 35 9.13 0.79 5.72
CA ALA A 35 10.09 0.00 6.49
C ALA A 35 10.22 0.37 7.97
N ASN A 36 9.85 1.60 8.35
CA ASN A 36 9.82 2.04 9.75
C ASN A 36 8.51 1.67 10.48
N HIS A 37 7.73 0.73 9.95
CA HIS A 37 6.48 0.30 10.57
C HIS A 37 6.72 -0.29 11.97
N TYR A 38 5.74 -0.10 12.85
CA TYR A 38 5.80 -0.68 14.18
C TYR A 38 5.53 -2.20 14.14
N PRO A 39 6.01 -2.95 15.16
CA PRO A 39 5.81 -4.39 15.23
C PRO A 39 4.35 -4.84 15.19
N GLU A 40 3.42 -4.04 15.75
CA GLU A 40 1.99 -4.37 15.77
C GLU A 40 1.37 -4.58 14.38
N VAL A 41 1.90 -3.93 13.34
CA VAL A 41 1.40 -4.02 11.96
C VAL A 41 2.29 -4.83 11.04
N ALA A 42 3.39 -5.40 11.55
CA ALA A 42 4.32 -6.20 10.76
C ALA A 42 3.62 -7.38 10.07
N HIS A 43 2.66 -8.01 10.74
CA HIS A 43 1.88 -9.13 10.19
C HIS A 43 1.09 -8.77 8.91
N LEU A 44 0.87 -7.48 8.63
CA LEU A 44 0.18 -7.05 7.41
C LEU A 44 1.01 -7.31 6.15
N SER A 45 2.33 -7.55 6.26
CA SER A 45 3.19 -7.94 5.14
C SER A 45 2.77 -9.26 4.48
N ASP A 46 2.00 -10.09 5.17
CA ASP A 46 1.56 -11.40 4.66
C ASP A 46 0.42 -11.27 3.64
N HIS A 47 -0.17 -10.08 3.50
CA HIS A 47 -1.24 -9.83 2.54
C HIS A 47 -0.70 -9.52 1.14
N GLN A 48 -1.23 -10.22 0.12
CA GLN A 48 -0.80 -10.06 -1.28
C GLN A 48 -0.98 -8.65 -1.86
N HIS A 49 -1.92 -7.87 -1.34
CA HIS A 49 -2.16 -6.48 -1.76
C HIS A 49 -1.33 -5.46 -0.97
N VAL A 50 -0.48 -5.91 -0.04
CA VAL A 50 0.43 -5.07 0.74
C VAL A 50 1.84 -5.25 0.20
N TYR A 51 2.45 -4.15 -0.28
CA TYR A 51 3.86 -4.09 -0.59
C TYR A 51 4.63 -3.62 0.64
N THR A 52 5.57 -4.43 1.13
CA THR A 52 6.47 -4.01 2.21
C THR A 52 7.70 -3.35 1.60
N SER A 53 7.84 -2.06 1.88
CA SER A 53 8.94 -1.25 1.36
C SER A 53 10.24 -1.52 2.12
N ALA A 54 11.37 -1.43 1.42
CA ALA A 54 12.70 -1.44 2.05
C ALA A 54 13.08 -0.07 2.63
N ALA A 55 12.63 1.02 2.02
CA ALA A 55 12.82 2.37 2.53
C ALA A 55 11.76 2.80 3.56
N SER A 56 12.14 3.73 4.44
CA SER A 56 11.28 4.29 5.48
C SER A 56 10.57 5.57 5.03
N HIS A 57 9.50 5.94 5.73
CA HIS A 57 8.77 7.20 5.58
C HIS A 57 8.39 7.48 4.11
N ALA A 58 8.55 8.73 3.65
CA ALA A 58 8.16 9.16 2.31
C ALA A 58 8.92 8.42 1.19
N GLU A 59 10.18 8.04 1.43
CA GLU A 59 10.94 7.28 0.44
C GLU A 59 10.31 5.89 0.22
N GLY A 60 9.85 5.25 1.29
CA GLY A 60 9.14 3.99 1.18
C GLY A 60 7.79 4.09 0.47
N VAL A 61 7.09 5.21 0.62
CA VAL A 61 5.87 5.48 -0.17
C VAL A 61 6.20 5.57 -1.66
N LEU A 62 7.27 6.29 -2.03
CA LEU A 62 7.69 6.40 -3.43
C LEU A 62 8.12 5.07 -4.03
N GLU A 63 8.83 4.25 -3.25
CA GLU A 63 9.21 2.88 -3.62
C GLU A 63 7.96 2.02 -3.91
N GLY A 64 7.00 1.98 -2.98
CA GLY A 64 5.79 1.19 -3.14
C GLY A 64 4.89 1.68 -4.28
N LEU A 65 4.81 2.99 -4.53
CA LEU A 65 4.07 3.53 -5.67
C LEU A 65 4.66 3.08 -7.01
N LYS A 66 5.99 3.07 -7.15
CA LYS A 66 6.67 2.57 -8.36
C LYS A 66 6.36 1.09 -8.57
N TYR A 67 6.46 0.29 -7.51
CA TYR A 67 6.12 -1.14 -7.56
C TYR A 67 4.70 -1.38 -8.08
N TRP A 68 3.70 -0.71 -7.51
CA TRP A 68 2.31 -0.90 -7.93
C TRP A 68 2.03 -0.38 -9.34
N GLN A 69 2.70 0.70 -9.76
CA GLN A 69 2.62 1.18 -11.13
C GLN A 69 3.17 0.15 -12.13
N ASP A 70 4.32 -0.45 -11.83
CA ASP A 70 4.90 -1.51 -12.67
C ASP A 70 3.99 -2.74 -12.74
N VAL A 71 3.42 -3.16 -11.61
CA VAL A 71 2.45 -4.27 -11.57
C VAL A 71 1.22 -3.95 -12.44
N ALA A 72 0.68 -2.73 -12.35
CA ALA A 72 -0.48 -2.33 -13.15
C ALA A 72 -0.17 -2.35 -14.65
N ILE A 73 0.98 -1.79 -15.06
CA ILE A 73 1.43 -1.80 -16.46
C ILE A 73 1.58 -3.23 -16.99
N ASN A 74 2.17 -4.12 -16.20
CA ASN A 74 2.41 -5.50 -16.61
C ASN A 74 1.14 -6.36 -16.66
N ARG A 75 0.09 -6.02 -15.89
CA ARG A 75 -1.22 -6.70 -15.97
C ARG A 75 -2.07 -6.30 -17.17
N SER A 76 -1.77 -5.16 -17.81
CA SER A 76 -2.48 -4.66 -18.99
C SER A 76 -1.87 -5.08 -20.32
N ARG A 77 -0.75 -5.81 -20.29
CA ARG A 77 -0.12 -6.44 -21.46
C ARG A 77 -0.58 -7.89 -21.60
#